data_AF-A0A0X8H0X8-F1
#
_entry.id   AF-A0A0X8H0X8-F1
#
_cell.length_a   1.000
_cell.length_b   1.000
_cell.length_c   1.000
_cell.angle_alpha   90.00
_cell.angle_beta   90.00
_cell.angle_gamma   90.00
#
_symmetry.space_group_name_H-M   'P 1'
#
loop_
_entity.id
_entity.type
_entity.pdbx_description
1 polymer ?
#
loop_
_entity_poly.entity_id
_entity_poly.type
_entity_poly.pdbx_seq_one_letter_code
_entity_poly.pdbx_strand_id
1 'polypeptide(L)'
;MEPSKVINQIRRMLVIIQNYEVALERMDSAKRSLVDAEHYIPKNLKMFDETNKDKYILEQVGDKPKALNKWNPFSYTQKRKTNMEEANKHYDYKRQLAEKEYYEKYASHRKRLMEEDNAEKMHKIRSAKLEMDASQELFVLTESAWRSETLFPEKIRTSEALKTILELFEEGRVETVKESINLYFDELRKDNEERLAAEHRKKIEEMIILQNENIQKAIDNSEKAISDSSQALFMAQQAHDKAEEAYNLSNSISSRIDL
;
A
#
# COMPACT_ATOMS: atom_id res chain seq x y z
N MET A 1 -39.98 6.19 34.64
CA MET A 1 -39.37 4.85 34.77
C MET A 1 -38.18 5.03 35.69
N GLU A 2 -37.99 4.22 36.72
CA GLU A 2 -36.84 4.37 37.63
C GLU A 2 -35.53 4.37 36.82
N PRO A 3 -34.61 5.34 37.00
CA PRO A 3 -33.35 5.42 36.25
C PRO A 3 -32.56 4.11 36.31
N SER A 4 -32.60 3.42 37.46
CA SER A 4 -31.99 2.10 37.66
C SER A 4 -32.56 0.99 36.77
N LYS A 5 -33.85 1.06 36.38
CA LYS A 5 -34.47 0.10 35.46
C LYS A 5 -34.03 0.35 34.02
N VAL A 6 -33.90 1.62 33.62
CA VAL A 6 -33.44 2.00 32.28
C VAL A 6 -31.98 1.56 32.09
N ILE A 7 -31.11 1.89 33.04
CA ILE A 7 -29.68 1.50 33.02
C ILE A 7 -29.52 -0.01 32.87
N ASN A 8 -30.28 -0.81 33.63
CA ASN A 8 -30.22 -2.27 33.53
C ASN A 8 -30.70 -2.81 32.17
N GLN A 9 -31.69 -2.17 31.55
CA GLN A 9 -32.12 -2.53 30.19
C GLN A 9 -31.03 -2.18 29.15
N ILE A 10 -30.42 -1.00 29.25
CA ILE A 10 -29.32 -0.59 28.38
C ILE A 10 -28.15 -1.57 28.49
N ARG A 11 -27.77 -1.98 29.71
CA ARG A 11 -26.70 -2.97 29.92
C ARG A 11 -27.01 -4.33 29.30
N ARG A 12 -28.24 -4.82 29.41
CA ARG A 12 -28.66 -6.08 28.75
C ARG A 12 -28.58 -5.97 27.23
N MET A 13 -29.06 -4.86 26.69
CA MET A 13 -29.01 -4.58 25.26
C MET A 13 -27.56 -4.45 24.75
N LEU A 14 -26.67 -3.83 25.53
CA LEU A 14 -25.25 -3.73 25.20
C LEU A 14 -24.62 -5.11 25.01
N VAL A 15 -24.93 -6.08 25.88
CA VAL A 15 -24.44 -7.47 25.72
C VAL A 15 -24.95 -8.10 24.43
N ILE A 16 -26.23 -7.90 24.09
CA ILE A 16 -26.82 -8.43 22.85
C ILE A 16 -26.12 -7.82 21.62
N ILE A 17 -25.93 -6.50 21.61
CA ILE A 17 -25.27 -5.81 20.50
C ILE A 17 -23.81 -6.22 20.37
N GLN A 18 -23.07 -6.34 21.48
CA GLN A 18 -21.68 -6.80 21.46
C GLN A 18 -21.58 -8.21 20.88
N ASN A 19 -22.48 -9.13 21.27
CA ASN A 19 -22.52 -10.46 20.69
C ASN A 19 -22.83 -10.44 19.20
N TYR A 20 -23.73 -9.55 18.76
CA TYR A 20 -24.05 -9.36 17.35
C TYR A 20 -22.88 -8.81 16.54
N GLU A 21 -22.22 -7.75 17.02
CA GLU A 21 -21.04 -7.15 16.38
C GLU A 21 -19.90 -8.17 16.26
N VAL A 22 -19.62 -8.92 17.33
CA VAL A 22 -18.62 -10.01 17.32
C VAL A 22 -19.00 -11.11 16.31
N ALA A 23 -20.28 -11.49 16.23
CA ALA A 23 -20.75 -12.48 15.28
C ALA A 23 -20.61 -12.00 13.83
N LEU A 24 -20.89 -10.73 13.57
CA LEU A 24 -20.74 -10.10 12.26
C LEU A 24 -19.27 -10.07 11.83
N GLU A 25 -18.36 -9.65 12.71
CA GLU A 25 -16.92 -9.68 12.45
C GLU A 25 -16.40 -11.11 12.19
N ARG A 26 -16.87 -12.08 12.98
CA ARG A 26 -16.54 -13.51 12.78
C ARG A 26 -17.01 -14.02 11.43
N MET A 27 -18.24 -13.71 11.04
CA MET A 27 -18.80 -14.11 9.76
C MET A 27 -17.99 -13.53 8.59
N ASP A 28 -17.61 -12.25 8.66
CA ASP A 28 -16.77 -11.61 7.64
C ASP A 28 -15.36 -12.21 7.59
N SER A 29 -14.79 -12.57 8.74
CA SER A 29 -13.51 -13.26 8.83
C SER A 29 -13.56 -14.67 8.25
N ALA A 30 -14.59 -15.45 8.59
CA ALA A 30 -14.79 -16.81 8.11
C ALA A 30 -15.02 -16.84 6.58
N LYS A 31 -15.80 -15.89 6.06
CA LYS A 31 -16.01 -15.73 4.61
C LYS A 31 -14.69 -15.46 3.87
N ARG A 32 -13.85 -14.56 4.39
CA ARG A 32 -12.51 -14.30 3.82
C ARG A 32 -11.63 -15.54 3.88
N SER A 33 -11.60 -16.22 5.02
CA SER A 33 -10.82 -17.45 5.21
C SER A 33 -11.24 -18.58 4.27
N LEU A 34 -12.54 -18.69 3.95
CA LEU A 34 -13.04 -19.66 2.97
C LEU A 34 -12.54 -19.32 1.56
N VAL A 35 -12.64 -18.06 1.15
CA VAL A 35 -12.13 -17.60 -0.14
C VAL A 35 -10.62 -17.86 -0.23
N ASP A 36 -9.85 -17.54 0.80
CA ASP A 36 -8.41 -17.78 0.84
C ASP A 36 -8.08 -19.28 0.75
N ALA A 37 -8.87 -20.14 1.41
CA ALA A 37 -8.71 -21.59 1.34
C ALA A 37 -9.03 -22.16 -0.07
N GLU A 38 -10.04 -21.62 -0.75
CA GLU A 38 -10.41 -22.03 -2.12
C GLU A 38 -9.31 -21.65 -3.13
N HIS A 39 -8.72 -20.46 -2.95
CA HIS A 39 -7.62 -19.95 -3.76
C HIS A 39 -6.24 -20.47 -3.33
N TYR A 40 -6.17 -21.28 -2.26
CA TYR A 40 -4.91 -21.88 -1.83
C TYR A 40 -4.37 -22.81 -2.91
N ILE A 41 -3.10 -22.59 -3.27
CA ILE A 41 -2.32 -23.41 -4.18
C ILE A 41 -1.16 -23.99 -3.38
N PRO A 42 -1.20 -25.30 -3.04
CA PRO A 42 -0.07 -25.99 -2.45
C PRO A 42 1.17 -25.90 -3.33
N LYS A 43 2.35 -25.95 -2.72
CA LYS A 43 3.62 -25.70 -3.43
C LYS A 43 4.63 -26.83 -3.32
N ASN A 44 4.36 -27.91 -2.58
CA ASN A 44 5.40 -28.89 -2.27
C ASN A 44 5.88 -29.60 -3.55
N LEU A 45 4.96 -30.05 -4.41
CA LEU A 45 5.34 -30.64 -5.69
C LEU A 45 6.07 -29.64 -6.60
N LYS A 46 5.57 -28.40 -6.68
CA LYS A 46 6.17 -27.35 -7.50
C LYS A 46 7.60 -27.02 -7.05
N MET A 47 7.81 -26.81 -5.75
CA MET A 47 9.12 -26.53 -5.17
C MET A 47 10.09 -27.70 -5.35
N PHE A 48 9.58 -28.93 -5.24
CA PHE A 48 10.38 -30.13 -5.52
C PHE A 48 10.87 -30.15 -6.97
N ASP A 49 9.96 -29.94 -7.93
CA ASP A 49 10.31 -29.91 -9.36
C ASP A 49 11.26 -28.75 -9.69
N GLU A 50 11.02 -27.55 -9.17
CA GLU A 50 11.89 -26.37 -9.34
C GLU A 50 13.30 -26.58 -8.77
N THR A 51 13.43 -27.29 -7.66
CA THR A 51 14.72 -27.50 -6.98
C THR A 51 15.54 -28.62 -7.63
N ASN A 52 14.89 -29.68 -8.11
CA ASN A 52 15.57 -30.93 -8.47
C ASN A 52 15.67 -31.16 -9.97
N LYS A 53 14.73 -30.63 -10.77
CA LYS A 53 14.69 -30.93 -12.21
C LYS A 53 15.92 -30.38 -12.94
N ASP A 54 16.22 -29.10 -12.74
CA ASP A 54 17.34 -28.47 -13.44
C ASP A 54 18.70 -29.04 -12.98
N LYS A 55 18.82 -29.40 -11.69
CA LYS A 55 19.99 -30.10 -11.16
C LYS A 55 20.17 -31.47 -11.80
N TYR A 56 19.10 -32.25 -11.88
CA TYR A 56 19.12 -33.57 -12.52
C TYR A 56 19.51 -33.47 -14.01
N ILE A 57 18.93 -32.52 -14.74
CA ILE A 57 19.26 -32.29 -16.15
C ILE A 57 20.73 -31.91 -16.31
N LEU A 58 21.25 -31.03 -15.46
CA LEU A 58 22.66 -30.63 -15.49
C LEU A 58 23.60 -31.81 -15.21
N GLU A 59 23.26 -32.68 -14.25
CA GLU A 59 24.03 -33.88 -13.93
C GLU A 59 24.06 -34.90 -15.09
N GLN A 60 22.95 -35.07 -15.81
CA GLN A 60 22.86 -36.04 -16.91
C GLN A 60 23.44 -35.52 -18.24
N VAL A 61 23.27 -34.23 -18.53
CA VAL A 61 23.55 -33.66 -19.85
C VAL A 61 24.80 -32.76 -19.86
N GLY A 62 25.13 -32.14 -18.73
CA GLY A 62 26.20 -31.16 -18.60
C GLY A 62 25.79 -29.75 -19.08
N ASP A 63 26.78 -28.89 -19.22
CA ASP A 63 26.57 -27.49 -19.62
C ASP A 63 26.08 -27.36 -21.08
N LYS A 64 25.22 -26.36 -21.31
CA LYS A 64 24.79 -25.99 -22.66
C LYS A 64 26.00 -25.56 -23.52
N PRO A 65 26.06 -25.94 -24.80
CA PRO A 65 27.09 -25.45 -25.72
C PRO A 65 27.18 -23.92 -25.70
N LYS A 66 28.40 -23.40 -25.53
CA LYS A 66 28.65 -21.95 -25.45
C LYS A 66 28.37 -21.28 -26.78
N ALA A 67 27.55 -20.23 -26.75
CA ALA A 67 27.25 -19.42 -27.93
C ALA A 67 28.52 -18.95 -28.64
N LEU A 68 28.49 -18.92 -29.97
CA LEU A 68 29.59 -18.39 -30.78
C LEU A 68 29.84 -16.92 -30.41
N ASN A 69 31.10 -16.57 -30.16
CA ASN A 69 31.47 -15.19 -29.82
C ASN A 69 31.16 -14.26 -31.00
N LYS A 70 30.32 -13.25 -30.75
CA LYS A 70 29.89 -12.26 -31.75
C LYS A 70 31.05 -11.45 -32.32
N TRP A 71 32.13 -11.28 -31.55
CA TRP A 71 33.29 -10.44 -31.87
C TRP A 71 34.45 -11.18 -32.55
N ASN A 72 34.36 -12.51 -32.70
CA ASN A 72 35.39 -13.29 -33.40
C ASN A 72 35.00 -13.47 -34.88
N PRO A 73 35.70 -12.89 -35.86
CA PRO A 73 35.32 -12.99 -37.28
C PRO A 73 35.35 -14.43 -37.83
N PHE A 74 36.15 -15.32 -37.22
CA PHE A 74 36.19 -16.74 -37.59
C PHE A 74 35.02 -17.56 -37.01
N SER A 75 34.19 -16.99 -36.13
CA SER A 75 33.04 -17.69 -35.56
C SER A 75 31.91 -17.90 -36.57
N TYR A 76 31.86 -17.11 -37.64
CA TYR A 76 30.79 -17.15 -38.65
C TYR A 76 31.05 -18.05 -39.85
N THR A 77 32.15 -18.80 -39.86
CA THR A 77 32.41 -19.80 -40.91
C THR A 77 31.29 -20.84 -40.95
N GLN A 78 30.85 -21.23 -42.15
CA GLN A 78 29.70 -22.14 -42.32
C GLN A 78 29.89 -23.43 -41.52
N LYS A 79 31.10 -24.00 -41.53
CA LYS A 79 31.46 -25.20 -40.77
C LYS A 79 31.30 -25.02 -39.25
N ARG A 80 31.65 -23.87 -38.68
CA ARG A 80 31.47 -23.63 -37.23
C ARG A 80 30.02 -23.41 -36.87
N LYS A 81 29.24 -22.75 -37.73
CA LYS A 81 27.79 -22.61 -37.56
C LYS A 81 27.11 -23.98 -37.57
N THR A 82 27.38 -24.83 -38.56
CA THR A 82 26.81 -26.18 -38.65
C THR A 82 27.20 -27.04 -37.46
N ASN A 83 28.48 -27.03 -37.06
CA ASN A 83 28.93 -27.79 -35.88
C ASN A 83 28.26 -27.31 -34.58
N MET A 84 28.05 -25.99 -34.42
CA MET A 84 27.34 -25.43 -33.27
C MET A 84 25.86 -25.78 -33.28
N GLU A 85 25.21 -25.75 -34.44
CA GLU A 85 23.83 -26.17 -34.61
C GLU A 85 23.64 -27.65 -34.29
N GLU A 86 24.54 -28.52 -34.75
CA GLU A 86 24.55 -29.95 -34.41
C GLU A 86 24.77 -30.19 -32.92
N ALA A 87 25.73 -29.49 -32.31
CA ALA A 87 25.98 -29.56 -30.87
C ALA A 87 24.76 -29.12 -30.06
N ASN A 88 24.08 -28.03 -30.46
CA ASN A 88 22.84 -27.59 -29.82
C ASN A 88 21.71 -28.60 -29.99
N LYS A 89 21.50 -29.13 -31.21
CA LYS A 89 20.46 -30.16 -31.46
C LYS A 89 20.68 -31.40 -30.62
N HIS A 90 21.93 -31.87 -30.54
CA HIS A 90 22.28 -33.04 -29.74
C HIS A 90 22.12 -32.77 -28.24
N TYR A 91 22.49 -31.57 -27.76
CA TYR A 91 22.23 -31.13 -26.38
C TYR A 91 20.74 -31.10 -26.07
N ASP A 92 19.93 -30.47 -26.93
CA ASP A 92 18.48 -30.35 -26.74
C ASP A 92 17.80 -31.72 -26.73
N TYR A 93 18.24 -32.65 -27.59
CA TYR A 93 17.78 -34.04 -27.58
C TYR A 93 18.08 -34.73 -26.23
N LYS A 94 19.33 -34.64 -25.76
CA LYS A 94 19.74 -35.22 -24.47
C LYS A 94 19.00 -34.58 -23.29
N ARG A 95 18.78 -33.27 -23.33
CA ARG A 95 17.97 -32.53 -22.35
C ARG A 95 16.55 -33.05 -22.28
N GLN A 96 15.89 -33.24 -23.42
CA GLN A 96 14.53 -33.78 -23.46
C GLN A 96 14.46 -35.22 -22.91
N LEU A 97 15.47 -36.04 -23.19
CA LEU A 97 15.56 -37.39 -22.65
C LEU A 97 15.74 -37.37 -21.12
N ALA A 98 16.69 -36.57 -20.61
CA ALA A 98 16.91 -36.42 -19.18
C ALA A 98 15.68 -35.85 -18.44
N GLU A 99 14.94 -34.94 -19.08
CA GLU A 99 13.67 -34.44 -18.52
C GLU A 99 12.60 -35.54 -18.42
N LYS A 100 12.51 -36.45 -19.39
CA LYS A 100 11.60 -37.61 -19.30
C LYS A 100 12.03 -38.57 -18.19
N GLU A 101 13.31 -38.94 -18.16
CA GLU A 101 13.89 -39.83 -17.14
C GLU A 101 13.73 -39.26 -15.74
N TYR A 102 13.82 -37.93 -15.57
CA TYR A 102 13.54 -37.25 -14.30
C TYR A 102 12.12 -37.57 -13.82
N TYR A 103 11.11 -37.35 -14.66
CA TYR A 103 9.72 -37.59 -14.26
C TYR A 103 9.42 -39.07 -14.01
N GLU A 104 10.07 -39.99 -14.73
CA GLU A 104 9.97 -41.42 -14.49
C GLU A 104 10.63 -41.82 -13.16
N LYS A 105 11.87 -41.39 -12.92
CA LYS A 105 12.64 -41.68 -11.70
C LYS A 105 11.93 -41.18 -10.45
N TYR A 106 11.34 -39.99 -10.51
CA TYR A 106 10.66 -39.36 -9.37
C TYR A 106 9.13 -39.56 -9.39
N ALA A 107 8.58 -40.39 -10.28
CA ALA A 107 7.13 -40.55 -10.46
C ALA A 107 6.40 -40.84 -9.14
N SER A 108 6.88 -41.82 -8.37
CA SER A 108 6.28 -42.20 -7.08
C SER A 108 6.37 -41.09 -6.04
N HIS A 109 7.49 -40.37 -5.98
CA HIS A 109 7.67 -39.28 -5.03
C HIS A 109 6.78 -38.08 -5.37
N ARG A 110 6.72 -37.72 -6.66
CA ARG A 110 5.84 -36.65 -7.17
C ARG A 110 4.37 -36.96 -6.94
N LYS A 111 3.96 -38.22 -7.15
CA LYS A 111 2.61 -38.68 -6.85
C LYS A 111 2.27 -38.49 -5.36
N ARG A 112 3.19 -38.86 -4.46
CA ARG A 112 3.01 -38.65 -3.02
C ARG A 112 2.89 -37.16 -2.67
N LEU A 113 3.75 -36.30 -3.19
CA LEU A 113 3.68 -34.86 -2.97
C LEU A 113 2.36 -34.26 -3.50
N MET A 114 1.89 -34.74 -4.65
CA MET A 114 0.59 -34.34 -5.21
C MET A 114 -0.57 -34.75 -4.30
N GLU A 115 -0.54 -35.96 -3.73
CA GLU A 115 -1.54 -36.43 -2.78
C GLU A 115 -1.51 -35.63 -1.48
N GLU A 116 -0.32 -35.31 -0.95
CA GLU A 116 -0.13 -34.45 0.22
C GLU A 116 -0.66 -33.02 -0.03
N ASP A 117 -0.31 -32.43 -1.17
CA ASP A 117 -0.77 -31.10 -1.60
C ASP A 117 -2.31 -31.07 -1.72
N ASN A 118 -2.91 -32.09 -2.33
CA ASN A 118 -4.36 -32.22 -2.44
C ASN A 118 -5.02 -32.38 -1.05
N ALA A 119 -4.45 -33.22 -0.19
CA ALA A 119 -4.96 -33.43 1.16
C ALA A 119 -4.90 -32.14 1.98
N GLU A 120 -3.81 -31.38 1.89
CA GLU A 120 -3.66 -30.09 2.56
C GLU A 120 -4.72 -29.08 2.08
N LYS A 121 -4.89 -28.95 0.76
CA LYS A 121 -5.90 -28.05 0.19
C LYS A 121 -7.31 -28.42 0.66
N MET A 122 -7.66 -29.70 0.58
CA MET A 122 -8.97 -30.19 1.02
C MET A 122 -9.19 -29.99 2.52
N HIS A 123 -8.15 -30.16 3.33
CA HIS A 123 -8.20 -29.89 4.76
C HIS A 123 -8.49 -28.41 5.03
N LYS A 124 -7.74 -27.49 4.42
CA LYS A 124 -7.95 -26.03 4.56
C LYS A 124 -9.37 -25.63 4.19
N ILE A 125 -9.88 -26.10 3.04
CA ILE A 125 -11.25 -25.82 2.60
C ILE A 125 -12.27 -26.36 3.62
N ARG A 126 -12.09 -27.61 4.09
CA ARG A 126 -13.01 -28.21 5.08
C ARG A 126 -13.04 -27.42 6.38
N SER A 127 -11.87 -27.08 6.93
CA SER A 127 -11.77 -26.28 8.16
C SER A 127 -12.43 -24.92 7.99
N ALA A 128 -12.20 -24.23 6.87
CA ALA A 128 -12.81 -22.94 6.61
C ALA A 128 -14.34 -23.02 6.43
N LYS A 129 -14.86 -24.09 5.80
CA LYS A 129 -16.31 -24.33 5.70
C LYS A 129 -16.95 -24.56 7.06
N LEU A 130 -16.35 -25.39 7.91
CA LEU A 130 -16.85 -25.62 9.26
C LEU A 130 -16.91 -24.32 10.08
N GLU A 131 -15.88 -23.46 9.97
CA GLU A 131 -15.89 -22.16 10.63
C GLU A 131 -16.94 -21.21 10.05
N MET A 132 -17.16 -21.24 8.74
CA MET A 132 -18.20 -20.46 8.08
C MET A 132 -19.60 -20.88 8.54
N ASP A 133 -19.87 -22.19 8.60
CA ASP A 133 -21.15 -22.73 9.06
C ASP A 133 -21.41 -22.34 10.53
N ALA A 134 -20.41 -22.52 11.40
CA ALA A 134 -20.51 -22.12 12.82
C ALA A 134 -20.69 -20.61 13.00
N SER A 135 -20.00 -19.79 12.20
CA SER A 135 -20.14 -18.33 12.24
C SER A 135 -21.51 -17.88 11.74
N GLN A 136 -22.05 -18.55 10.72
CA GLN A 136 -23.38 -18.28 10.18
C GLN A 136 -24.48 -18.61 11.19
N GLU A 137 -24.39 -19.75 11.88
CA GLU A 137 -25.31 -20.11 12.96
C GLU A 137 -25.30 -19.09 14.09
N LEU A 138 -24.10 -18.69 14.54
CA LEU A 138 -23.94 -17.66 15.56
C LEU A 138 -24.53 -16.32 15.11
N PHE A 139 -24.27 -15.90 13.88
CA PHE A 139 -24.82 -14.66 13.31
C PHE A 139 -26.34 -14.66 13.29
N VAL A 140 -26.98 -15.73 12.82
CA VAL A 140 -28.45 -15.81 12.77
C VAL A 140 -29.05 -15.74 14.18
N LEU A 141 -28.42 -16.42 15.14
CA LEU A 141 -28.87 -16.40 16.53
C LEU A 141 -28.77 -15.00 17.13
N THR A 142 -27.63 -14.31 16.97
CA THR A 142 -27.42 -12.97 17.53
C THR A 142 -28.21 -11.89 16.79
N GLU A 143 -28.38 -12.01 15.47
CA GLU A 143 -29.19 -11.10 14.66
C GLU A 143 -30.64 -11.11 15.12
N SER A 144 -31.22 -12.29 15.39
CA SER A 144 -32.59 -12.40 15.87
C SER A 144 -32.79 -11.66 17.21
N ALA A 145 -31.85 -11.82 18.15
CA ALA A 145 -31.86 -11.13 19.43
C ALA A 145 -31.70 -9.62 19.25
N TRP A 146 -30.76 -9.19 18.40
CA TRP A 146 -30.52 -7.78 18.10
C TRP A 146 -31.73 -7.08 17.44
N ARG A 147 -32.42 -7.76 16.52
CA ARG A 147 -33.63 -7.25 15.85
C ARG A 147 -34.82 -7.15 16.81
N SER A 148 -34.91 -8.06 17.78
CA SER A 148 -36.01 -8.09 18.76
C SER A 148 -36.00 -6.91 19.73
N GLU A 149 -34.85 -6.26 19.91
CA GLU A 149 -34.73 -5.07 20.75
C GLU A 149 -35.39 -3.85 20.09
N THR A 150 -36.11 -3.05 20.85
CA THR A 150 -36.83 -1.87 20.32
C THR A 150 -36.61 -0.59 21.12
N LEU A 151 -35.79 -0.64 22.18
CA LEU A 151 -35.58 0.50 23.08
C LEU A 151 -34.97 1.71 22.36
N PHE A 152 -34.04 1.45 21.44
CA PHE A 152 -33.38 2.47 20.64
C PHE A 152 -33.60 2.24 19.13
N PRO A 153 -33.60 3.29 18.30
CA PRO A 153 -33.54 3.16 16.85
C PRO A 153 -32.29 2.43 16.37
N GLU A 154 -32.42 1.70 15.27
CA GLU A 154 -31.34 0.88 14.66
C GLU A 154 -30.02 1.65 14.50
N LYS A 155 -30.09 2.92 14.12
CA LYS A 155 -28.93 3.80 13.88
C LYS A 155 -28.01 3.98 15.09
N ILE A 156 -28.51 3.76 16.31
CA ILE A 156 -27.73 3.90 17.54
C ILE A 156 -27.63 2.57 18.31
N ARG A 157 -28.01 1.45 17.68
CA ARG A 157 -27.81 0.10 18.24
C ARG A 157 -26.41 -0.41 17.95
N THR A 158 -25.42 0.38 18.32
CA THR A 158 -24.00 0.01 18.30
C THR A 158 -23.48 -0.01 19.72
N SER A 159 -22.46 -0.83 19.98
CA SER A 159 -21.89 -0.93 21.32
C SER A 159 -21.24 0.39 21.77
N GLU A 160 -20.66 1.12 20.83
CA GLU A 160 -20.11 2.46 21.05
C GLU A 160 -21.18 3.45 21.51
N ALA A 161 -22.27 3.60 20.74
CA ALA A 161 -23.34 4.51 21.08
C ALA A 161 -24.00 4.16 22.43
N LEU A 162 -24.24 2.86 22.69
CA LEU A 162 -24.83 2.44 23.96
C LEU A 162 -23.91 2.63 25.16
N LYS A 163 -22.58 2.54 25.00
CA LYS A 163 -21.63 2.86 26.09
C LYS A 163 -21.71 4.34 26.44
N THR A 164 -21.64 5.22 25.45
CA THR A 164 -21.78 6.67 25.67
C THR A 164 -23.13 7.00 26.30
N ILE A 165 -24.22 6.43 25.80
CA ILE A 165 -25.56 6.64 26.39
C ILE A 165 -25.62 6.13 27.83
N LEU A 166 -25.01 4.98 28.12
CA LEU A 166 -24.95 4.43 29.47
C LEU A 166 -24.17 5.36 30.42
N GLU A 167 -23.04 5.91 29.98
CA GLU A 167 -22.26 6.91 30.72
C GLU A 167 -23.09 8.15 31.03
N LEU A 168 -23.84 8.69 30.07
CA LEU A 168 -24.74 9.83 30.30
C LEU A 168 -25.76 9.57 31.43
N PHE A 169 -26.31 8.35 31.50
CA PHE A 169 -27.23 7.96 32.58
C PHE A 169 -26.52 7.78 33.91
N GLU A 170 -25.33 7.16 33.92
CA GLU A 170 -24.54 6.92 35.13
C GLU A 170 -24.01 8.22 35.75
N GLU A 171 -23.70 9.21 34.92
CA GLU A 171 -23.32 10.56 35.34
C GLU A 171 -24.51 11.43 35.77
N GLY A 172 -25.75 10.95 35.59
CA GLY A 172 -26.97 11.69 35.89
C GLY A 172 -27.21 12.88 34.96
N ARG A 173 -26.57 12.90 33.78
CA ARG A 173 -26.73 13.96 32.77
C ARG A 173 -28.05 13.85 32.02
N VAL A 174 -28.68 12.67 32.07
CA VAL A 174 -29.96 12.36 31.42
C VAL A 174 -30.81 11.49 32.32
N GLU A 175 -32.12 11.69 32.28
CA GLU A 175 -33.09 10.91 33.05
C GLU A 175 -33.97 10.03 32.16
N THR A 176 -34.04 10.34 30.86
CA THR A 176 -34.91 9.66 29.89
C THR A 176 -34.17 9.21 28.64
N VAL A 177 -34.65 8.13 28.02
CA VAL A 177 -34.10 7.60 26.76
C VAL A 177 -34.15 8.65 25.64
N LYS A 178 -35.20 9.47 25.59
CA LYS A 178 -35.31 10.54 24.59
C LYS A 178 -34.22 11.60 24.75
N GLU A 179 -33.97 11.99 25.99
CA GLU A 179 -32.92 12.96 26.33
C GLU A 179 -31.53 12.41 26.02
N SER A 180 -31.27 11.14 26.36
CA SER A 180 -30.00 10.50 26.07
C SER A 180 -29.71 10.42 24.57
N ILE A 181 -30.72 10.13 23.74
CA ILE A 181 -30.57 10.11 22.28
C ILE A 181 -30.23 11.51 21.74
N ASN A 182 -30.95 12.55 22.21
CA ASN A 182 -30.71 13.92 21.77
C ASN A 182 -29.31 14.39 22.16
N LEU A 183 -28.93 14.17 23.42
CA LEU A 183 -27.62 14.59 23.91
C LEU A 183 -26.49 13.85 23.19
N TYR A 184 -26.63 12.55 22.94
CA TYR A 184 -25.67 11.78 22.15
C TYR A 184 -25.44 12.38 20.76
N PHE A 185 -26.50 12.73 20.03
CA PHE A 185 -26.35 13.34 18.70
C PHE A 185 -25.81 14.76 18.73
N ASP A 186 -26.13 15.53 19.77
CA ASP A 186 -25.56 16.87 19.96
C ASP A 186 -24.06 16.82 20.24
N GLU A 187 -23.60 15.90 21.10
CA GLU A 187 -22.18 15.66 21.35
C GLU A 187 -21.46 15.16 20.09
N LEU A 188 -22.02 14.16 19.41
CA LEU A 188 -21.44 13.63 18.17
C LEU A 188 -21.28 14.72 17.09
N ARG A 189 -22.28 15.61 16.97
CA ARG A 189 -22.23 16.74 16.04
C ARG A 189 -21.12 17.71 16.42
N LYS A 190 -21.04 18.07 17.71
CA LYS A 190 -20.02 18.99 18.21
C LYS A 190 -18.61 18.45 17.98
N ASP A 191 -18.38 17.18 18.26
CA ASP A 191 -17.08 16.53 18.04
C ASP A 191 -16.70 16.53 16.56
N ASN A 192 -17.66 16.28 15.66
CA ASN A 192 -17.41 16.32 14.23
C ASN A 192 -17.13 17.74 13.71
N GLU A 193 -17.82 18.75 14.23
CA GLU A 193 -17.54 20.16 13.93
C GLU A 193 -16.14 20.56 14.41
N GLU A 194 -15.75 20.15 15.62
CA GLU A 194 -14.42 20.40 16.17
C GLU A 194 -13.31 19.72 15.35
N ARG A 195 -13.52 18.48 14.91
CA ARG A 195 -12.60 17.75 14.03
C ARG A 195 -12.44 18.44 12.69
N LEU A 196 -13.54 18.81 12.03
CA LEU A 196 -13.50 19.52 10.75
C LEU A 196 -12.80 20.88 10.89
N ALA A 197 -13.05 21.60 11.98
CA ALA A 197 -12.34 22.84 12.27
C ALA A 197 -10.84 22.62 12.48
N ALA A 198 -10.44 21.54 13.15
CA ALA A 198 -9.03 21.18 13.33
C ALA A 198 -8.34 20.82 12.00
N GLU A 199 -9.00 20.03 11.15
CA GLU A 199 -8.50 19.70 9.81
C GLU A 199 -8.35 20.95 8.93
N HIS A 200 -9.32 21.86 9.00
CA HIS A 200 -9.26 23.13 8.28
C HIS A 200 -8.13 24.02 8.78
N ARG A 201 -7.93 24.13 10.11
CA ARG A 201 -6.80 24.85 10.72
C ARG A 201 -5.46 24.29 10.22
N LYS A 202 -5.30 22.97 10.22
CA LYS A 202 -4.08 22.32 9.73
C LYS A 202 -3.79 22.64 8.25
N LYS A 203 -4.82 22.60 7.39
CA LYS A 203 -4.67 22.98 5.98
C LYS A 203 -4.26 24.44 5.79
N ILE A 204 -4.82 25.36 6.59
CA ILE A 204 -4.43 26.77 6.57
C ILE A 204 -2.97 26.92 7.00
N GLU A 205 -2.55 26.25 8.08
CA GLU A 205 -1.17 26.29 8.55
C GLU A 205 -0.19 25.79 7.48
N GLU A 206 -0.49 24.66 6.83
CA GLU A 206 0.30 24.13 5.72
C GLU A 206 0.38 25.13 4.54
N MET A 207 -0.74 25.78 4.20
CA MET A 207 -0.78 26.80 3.16
C MET A 207 0.06 28.04 3.52
N ILE A 208 0.02 28.49 4.78
CA ILE A 208 0.84 29.61 5.27
C ILE A 208 2.32 29.25 5.20
N ILE A 209 2.71 28.04 5.60
CA ILE A 209 4.10 27.57 5.50
C ILE A 209 4.57 27.60 4.05
N LEU A 210 3.80 27.02 3.13
CA LEU A 210 4.14 27.01 1.70
C LEU A 210 4.22 28.43 1.12
N GLN A 211 3.30 29.31 1.51
CA GLN A 211 3.31 30.70 1.07
C GLN A 211 4.55 31.43 1.59
N ASN A 212 4.93 31.22 2.85
CA ASN A 212 6.14 31.79 3.44
C ASN A 212 7.40 31.28 2.74
N GLU A 213 7.48 30.00 2.40
CA GLU A 213 8.58 29.45 1.60
C GLU A 213 8.67 30.10 0.21
N ASN A 214 7.53 30.32 -0.44
CA ASN A 214 7.48 31.00 -1.74
C ASN A 214 7.87 32.48 -1.65
N ILE A 215 7.45 33.18 -0.59
CA ILE A 215 7.85 34.55 -0.30
C ILE A 215 9.36 34.61 -0.08
N GLN A 216 9.93 33.69 0.72
CA GLN A 216 11.36 33.65 0.96
C GLN A 216 12.14 33.45 -0.33
N LYS A 217 11.73 32.50 -1.18
CA LYS A 217 12.34 32.31 -2.52
C LYS A 217 12.23 33.57 -3.39
N ALA A 218 11.11 34.30 -3.33
CA ALA A 218 10.96 35.54 -4.06
C ALA A 218 11.91 36.63 -3.54
N ILE A 219 12.08 36.74 -2.21
CA ILE A 219 13.05 37.65 -1.58
C ILE A 219 14.47 37.30 -2.02
N ASP A 220 14.88 36.05 -1.92
CA ASP A 220 16.24 35.60 -2.32
C ASP A 220 16.53 35.95 -3.79
N ASN A 221 15.55 35.75 -4.67
CA ASN A 221 15.66 36.11 -6.08
C ASN A 221 15.76 37.63 -6.28
N SER A 222 15.00 38.43 -5.53
CA SER A 222 15.07 39.88 -5.57
C SER A 222 16.41 40.41 -5.05
N GLU A 223 16.93 39.87 -3.95
CA GLU A 223 18.24 40.23 -3.40
C GLU A 223 19.36 39.95 -4.40
N LYS A 224 19.31 38.79 -5.07
CA LYS A 224 20.24 38.46 -6.14
C LYS A 224 20.16 39.45 -7.30
N ALA A 225 18.95 39.76 -7.77
CA ALA A 225 18.75 40.71 -8.86
C ALA A 225 19.25 42.13 -8.50
N ILE A 226 19.06 42.56 -7.24
CA ILE A 226 19.61 43.83 -6.74
C ILE A 226 21.14 43.78 -6.76
N SER A 227 21.75 42.70 -6.27
CA SER A 227 23.21 42.53 -6.26
C SER A 227 23.80 42.57 -7.68
N ASP A 228 23.21 41.82 -8.61
CA ASP A 228 23.62 41.80 -10.02
C ASP A 228 23.49 43.20 -10.65
N SER A 229 22.38 43.91 -10.37
CA SER A 229 22.16 45.27 -10.86
C SER A 229 23.16 46.27 -10.28
N SER A 230 23.50 46.17 -8.99
CA SER A 230 24.52 47.03 -8.36
C SER A 230 25.90 46.79 -8.96
N GLN A 231 26.26 45.53 -9.23
CA GLN A 231 27.51 45.19 -9.89
C GLN A 231 27.57 45.74 -11.31
N ALA A 232 26.48 45.59 -12.08
CA ALA A 232 26.38 46.13 -13.43
C ALA A 232 26.50 47.67 -13.46
N LEU A 233 25.85 48.36 -12.51
CA LEU A 233 25.94 49.81 -12.37
C LEU A 233 27.39 50.26 -12.09
N PHE A 234 28.08 49.57 -11.18
CA PHE A 234 29.48 49.86 -10.86
C PHE A 234 30.40 49.68 -12.08
N MET A 235 30.18 48.64 -12.88
CA MET A 235 30.93 48.43 -14.13
C MET A 235 30.63 49.52 -15.16
N ALA A 236 29.37 49.94 -15.28
CA ALA A 236 28.96 51.01 -16.19
C ALA A 236 29.60 52.36 -15.80
N GLN A 237 29.65 52.67 -14.50
CA GLN A 237 30.34 53.87 -13.98
C GLN A 237 31.82 53.84 -14.33
N GLN A 238 32.54 52.74 -14.07
CA GLN A 238 33.94 52.64 -14.46
C GLN A 238 34.18 52.78 -15.96
N ALA A 239 33.29 52.24 -16.79
CA ALA A 239 33.39 52.36 -18.24
C ALA A 239 33.14 53.82 -18.68
N HIS A 240 32.20 54.50 -18.04
CA HIS A 240 31.93 55.92 -18.27
C HIS A 240 33.14 56.78 -17.91
N ASP A 241 33.70 56.60 -16.71
CA ASP A 241 34.87 57.35 -16.24
C ASP A 241 36.06 57.18 -17.22
N LYS A 242 36.34 55.94 -17.64
CA LYS A 242 37.39 55.65 -18.64
C LYS A 242 37.13 56.29 -19.99
N ALA A 243 35.87 56.31 -20.43
CA ALA A 243 35.49 56.96 -21.70
C ALA A 243 35.67 58.48 -21.62
N GLU A 244 35.32 59.09 -20.47
CA GLU A 244 35.52 60.51 -20.22
C GLU A 244 37.01 60.87 -20.18
N GLU A 245 37.83 60.07 -19.50
CA GLU A 245 39.30 60.21 -19.52
C GLU A 245 39.86 60.15 -20.95
N ALA A 246 39.43 59.15 -21.74
CA ALA A 246 39.87 59.00 -23.13
C ALA A 246 39.41 60.17 -24.02
N TYR A 247 38.18 60.66 -23.83
CA TYR A 247 37.66 61.83 -24.54
C TYR A 247 38.45 63.10 -24.20
N ASN A 248 38.73 63.34 -22.92
CA ASN A 248 39.54 64.47 -22.47
C ASN A 248 40.97 64.39 -23.02
N LEU A 249 41.56 63.19 -23.05
CA LEU A 249 42.86 62.97 -23.67
C LEU A 249 42.83 63.30 -25.17
N SER A 250 41.81 62.81 -25.90
CA SER A 250 41.62 63.10 -27.33
C SER A 250 41.46 64.59 -27.61
N ASN A 251 40.65 65.31 -26.83
CA ASN A 251 40.47 66.76 -26.95
C ASN A 251 41.77 67.52 -26.68
N SER A 252 42.59 67.06 -25.71
CA SER A 252 43.89 67.66 -25.41
C SER A 252 44.95 67.43 -26.50
N ILE A 253 44.81 66.33 -27.25
CA ILE A 253 45.66 66.03 -28.41
C ILE A 253 45.20 66.87 -29.61
N SER A 254 43.89 66.98 -29.85
CA SER A 254 43.34 67.79 -30.94
C SER A 254 43.67 69.27 -30.77
N SER A 255 43.60 69.82 -29.55
CA SER A 255 43.97 71.21 -29.25
C SER A 255 45.47 71.51 -29.35
N ARG A 256 46.33 70.48 -29.43
CA ARG A 256 47.77 70.61 -29.71
C ARG A 256 48.12 70.53 -31.19
N ILE A 257 47.21 70.08 -32.05
CA ILE A 257 47.44 69.94 -33.50
C ILE A 257 47.02 71.23 -34.25
N ASP A 258 46.20 72.09 -33.64
CA ASP A 258 45.74 73.36 -34.20
C ASP A 258 46.61 74.60 -33.81
N LEU A 259 47.88 74.38 -33.43
CA LEU A 259 48.90 75.42 -33.16
C LEU A 259 50.13 75.21 -34.03
#